data_AF-A0A4R5LQX6-F1
#
_entry.id   AF-A0A4R5LQX6-F1
#
_cell.length_a   1.000
_cell.length_b   1.000
_cell.length_c   1.000
_cell.angle_alpha   90.00
_cell.angle_beta   90.00
_cell.angle_gamma   90.00
#
_symmetry.space_group_name_H-M   'P 1'
#
loop_
_entity.id
_entity.type
_entity.pdbx_description
1 polymer ?
#
loop_
_entity_poly.entity_id
_entity_poly.type
_entity_poly.pdbx_seq_one_letter_code
_entity_poly.pdbx_strand_id
1 'polypeptide(L)'
;MIEVLVTIAIVVIGLLGLLNLQTRLQVSEMESYQRTQALMLLDDMAHRIMTNRFNAASYTTDPTDGVGVDTTNCGSTTAVALDVRDKAEWCEALKGAAEETGTTKVGAMVGGRGCVELIGTGGVQEYLVTVAWQGLTPVAQPPAGIKCGLNKYNLPAGSECATKADFCRRYVSTIVRIADLTDL
;
A
#
# COMPACT_ATOMS: atom_id res chain seq x y z
N MET A 1 6.01 35.55 44.17
CA MET A 1 6.75 35.61 42.88
C MET A 1 7.33 34.25 42.49
N ILE A 2 8.06 33.53 43.36
CA ILE A 2 8.61 32.19 43.03
C ILE A 2 7.54 31.12 42.77
N GLU A 3 6.41 31.20 43.47
CA GLU A 3 5.28 30.28 43.30
C GLU A 3 4.70 30.30 41.88
N VAL A 4 4.52 31.49 41.30
CA VAL A 4 4.04 31.67 39.92
C VAL A 4 5.06 31.14 38.90
N LEU A 5 6.36 31.26 39.19
CA LEU A 5 7.40 30.70 38.32
C LEU A 5 7.37 29.17 38.31
N VAL A 6 7.12 28.53 39.46
CA VAL A 6 7.02 27.08 39.58
C VAL A 6 5.78 26.54 38.87
N THR A 7 4.62 27.20 39.00
CA THR A 7 3.39 26.77 38.30
C THR A 7 3.54 26.86 36.78
N ILE A 8 4.12 27.95 36.27
CA ILE A 8 4.41 28.11 34.84
C ILE A 8 5.37 26.99 34.37
N ALA A 9 6.41 26.68 35.14
CA ALA A 9 7.35 25.61 34.79
C ALA A 9 6.67 24.24 34.66
N ILE A 10 5.80 23.88 35.61
CA ILE A 10 5.07 22.61 35.59
C ILE A 10 4.11 22.54 34.38
N VAL A 11 3.39 23.63 34.09
CA VAL A 11 2.46 23.70 32.95
C VAL A 11 3.20 23.57 31.63
N VAL A 12 4.34 24.23 31.45
CA VAL A 12 5.13 24.13 30.21
C VAL A 12 5.62 22.70 29.98
N ILE A 13 6.13 22.02 31.01
CA ILE A 13 6.57 20.61 30.90
C ILE A 13 5.37 19.71 30.55
N GLY A 14 4.21 19.92 31.18
CA GLY A 14 2.98 19.19 30.88
C GLY A 14 2.51 19.38 29.43
N LEU A 15 2.51 20.61 28.93
CA LEU A 15 2.12 20.94 27.56
C LEU A 15 3.07 20.35 26.52
N LEU A 16 4.39 20.37 26.76
CA LEU A 16 5.37 19.70 25.89
C LEU A 16 5.14 18.19 25.82
N GLY A 17 4.75 17.57 26.94
CA GLY A 17 4.35 16.16 26.98
C GLY A 17 3.12 15.87 26.12
N LEU A 18 2.07 16.69 26.24
CA LEU A 18 0.83 16.57 25.46
C LEU A 18 1.06 16.77 23.96
N LEU A 19 1.88 17.75 23.57
CA LEU A 19 2.20 18.00 22.16
C LEU A 19 2.87 16.79 21.51
N ASN A 20 3.78 16.12 22.22
CA ASN A 20 4.43 14.89 21.74
C ASN A 20 3.45 13.72 21.61
N LEU A 21 2.42 13.64 22.46
CA LEU A 21 1.35 12.65 22.31
C LEU A 21 0.50 12.96 21.08
N GLN A 22 0.11 14.23 20.91
CA GLN A 22 -0.73 14.68 19.79
C GLN A 22 -0.10 14.34 18.43
N THR A 23 1.20 14.54 18.27
CA THR A 23 1.90 14.21 17.02
C THR A 23 1.92 12.71 16.76
N ARG A 24 2.15 11.89 17.79
CA ARG A 24 2.10 10.42 17.67
C ARG A 24 0.71 9.93 17.30
N LEU A 25 -0.34 10.54 17.85
CA LEU A 25 -1.72 10.21 17.51
C LEU A 25 -2.01 10.50 16.03
N GLN A 26 -1.58 11.65 15.51
CA GLN A 26 -1.73 11.99 14.09
C GLN A 26 -1.01 10.99 13.17
N VAL A 27 0.22 10.60 13.50
CA VAL A 27 0.96 9.59 12.73
C VAL A 27 0.23 8.24 12.76
N SER A 28 -0.27 7.83 13.92
CA SER A 28 -1.03 6.58 14.07
C SER A 28 -2.33 6.58 13.26
N GLU A 29 -3.01 7.73 13.21
CA GLU A 29 -4.22 7.91 12.41
C GLU A 29 -3.91 7.77 10.92
N MET A 30 -2.85 8.42 10.44
CA MET A 30 -2.42 8.32 9.04
C MET A 30 -2.01 6.90 8.65
N GLU A 31 -1.25 6.18 9.48
CA GLU A 31 -0.89 4.78 9.19
C GLU A 31 -2.13 3.87 9.14
N SER A 32 -3.13 4.13 9.99
CA SER A 32 -4.41 3.40 10.00
C SER A 32 -5.25 3.67 8.76
N TYR A 33 -5.32 4.93 8.33
CA TYR A 33 -5.98 5.32 7.08
C TYR A 33 -5.35 4.63 5.87
N GLN A 34 -4.01 4.68 5.76
CA GLN A 34 -3.28 4.03 4.67
C GLN A 34 -3.54 2.52 4.64
N ARG A 35 -3.53 1.85 5.79
CA ARG A 35 -3.83 0.41 5.87
C ARG A 35 -5.25 0.10 5.40
N THR A 36 -6.22 0.93 5.77
CA THR A 36 -7.62 0.75 5.35
C THR A 36 -7.74 0.90 3.83
N GLN A 37 -7.10 1.93 3.25
CA GLN A 37 -7.05 2.10 1.79
C GLN A 37 -6.36 0.93 1.09
N ALA A 38 -5.28 0.40 1.66
CA ALA A 38 -4.57 -0.76 1.14
C ALA A 38 -5.47 -1.99 1.05
N LEU A 39 -6.23 -2.26 2.12
CA LEU A 39 -7.15 -3.39 2.19
C LEU A 39 -8.28 -3.27 1.17
N MET A 40 -8.86 -2.08 1.01
CA MET A 40 -9.90 -1.85 0.00
C MET A 40 -9.39 -2.12 -1.42
N LEU A 41 -8.19 -1.63 -1.76
CA LEU A 41 -7.58 -1.86 -3.08
C LEU A 41 -7.13 -3.31 -3.30
N LEU A 42 -6.72 -3.98 -2.22
CA LEU A 42 -6.37 -5.40 -2.25
C LEU A 42 -7.62 -6.26 -2.51
N ASP A 43 -8.70 -5.99 -1.79
CA ASP A 43 -9.97 -6.69 -1.96
C ASP A 43 -10.57 -6.42 -3.35
N ASP A 44 -10.51 -5.19 -3.84
CA ASP A 44 -10.96 -4.84 -5.20
C ASP A 44 -10.27 -5.71 -6.27
N MET A 45 -8.93 -5.77 -6.24
CA MET A 45 -8.20 -6.60 -7.20
C MET A 45 -8.47 -8.09 -7.03
N ALA A 46 -8.58 -8.58 -5.79
CA ALA A 46 -8.93 -9.98 -5.54
C ALA A 46 -10.30 -10.35 -6.15
N HIS A 47 -11.30 -9.49 -5.99
CA HIS A 47 -12.62 -9.69 -6.60
C HIS A 47 -12.61 -9.60 -8.12
N ARG A 48 -11.82 -8.69 -8.71
CA ARG A 48 -11.64 -8.58 -10.17
C ARG A 48 -11.05 -9.85 -10.76
N ILE A 49 -10.00 -10.41 -10.14
CA ILE A 49 -9.39 -11.68 -10.55
C ILE A 49 -10.41 -12.84 -10.45
N MET A 50 -11.18 -12.93 -9.36
CA MET A 50 -12.21 -13.96 -9.22
C MET A 50 -13.33 -13.83 -10.26
N THR A 51 -13.72 -12.60 -10.60
CA THR A 51 -14.76 -12.32 -11.59
C THR A 51 -14.32 -12.72 -12.99
N ASN A 52 -13.07 -12.45 -13.34
CA ASN A 52 -12.48 -12.79 -14.64
C ASN A 52 -11.55 -14.02 -14.55
N ARG A 53 -12.00 -15.06 -13.84
CA ARG A 53 -11.20 -16.26 -13.54
C ARG A 53 -10.54 -16.93 -14.74
N PHE A 54 -11.20 -16.93 -15.91
CA PHE A 54 -10.65 -17.53 -17.13
C PHE A 54 -9.41 -16.81 -17.66
N ASN A 55 -9.26 -15.52 -17.35
CA ASN A 55 -8.11 -14.71 -17.74
C ASN A 55 -7.28 -14.30 -16.52
N ALA A 56 -7.36 -15.01 -15.39
CA ALA A 56 -6.64 -14.66 -14.16
C ALA A 56 -5.13 -14.53 -14.38
N ALA A 57 -4.55 -15.35 -15.27
CA ALA A 57 -3.14 -15.27 -15.64
C ALA A 57 -2.75 -13.91 -16.25
N SER A 58 -3.68 -13.22 -16.90
CA SER A 58 -3.42 -11.89 -17.49
C SER A 58 -3.31 -10.79 -16.44
N TYR A 59 -3.71 -11.03 -15.18
CA TYR A 59 -3.61 -10.04 -14.10
C TYR A 59 -2.23 -9.99 -13.45
N THR A 60 -1.33 -10.93 -13.73
CA THR A 60 0.01 -10.94 -13.13
C THR A 60 0.80 -9.70 -13.49
N THR A 61 1.53 -9.17 -12.51
CA THR A 61 2.42 -8.00 -12.67
C THR A 61 3.86 -8.41 -12.36
N ASP A 62 4.79 -7.46 -12.49
CA ASP A 62 6.12 -7.66 -11.91
C ASP A 62 5.99 -7.88 -10.38
N PRO A 63 6.62 -8.92 -9.80
CA PRO A 63 6.48 -9.24 -8.38
C PRO A 63 7.20 -8.26 -7.44
N THR A 64 8.09 -7.41 -7.99
CA THR A 64 8.86 -6.43 -7.23
C THR A 64 8.40 -5.01 -7.51
N ASP A 65 8.36 -4.60 -8.77
CA ASP A 65 8.02 -3.23 -9.16
C ASP A 65 6.51 -2.99 -9.26
N GLY A 66 5.72 -4.05 -9.51
CA GLY A 66 4.27 -3.99 -9.58
C GLY A 66 3.74 -2.89 -10.52
N VAL A 67 2.54 -2.41 -10.21
CA VAL A 67 1.95 -1.20 -10.80
C VAL A 67 1.64 -0.17 -9.72
N GLY A 68 1.49 1.11 -10.07
CA GLY A 68 1.14 2.19 -9.14
C GLY A 68 2.06 3.39 -9.27
N VAL A 69 2.71 3.81 -8.17
CA VAL A 69 3.45 5.08 -8.07
C VAL A 69 4.49 5.32 -9.19
N ASP A 70 5.24 4.30 -9.62
CA ASP A 70 6.26 4.46 -10.67
C ASP A 70 5.73 4.15 -12.08
N THR A 71 4.45 3.79 -12.20
CA THR A 71 3.84 3.44 -13.49
C THR A 71 3.46 4.71 -14.23
N THR A 72 4.24 5.04 -15.27
CA THR A 72 4.03 6.22 -16.11
C THR A 72 2.64 6.20 -16.76
N ASN A 73 2.23 5.06 -17.31
CA ASN A 73 0.92 4.88 -17.94
C ASN A 73 0.28 3.58 -17.45
N CYS A 74 -0.85 3.68 -16.75
CA CYS A 74 -1.59 2.53 -16.24
C CYS A 74 -2.36 1.76 -17.33
N GLY A 75 -2.42 2.28 -18.55
CA GLY A 75 -3.19 1.70 -19.65
C GLY A 75 -4.57 2.36 -19.80
N SER A 76 -5.45 1.70 -20.55
CA SER A 76 -6.78 2.24 -20.87
C SER A 76 -7.84 1.72 -19.90
N THR A 77 -8.48 2.63 -19.15
CA THR A 77 -9.65 2.36 -18.31
C THR A 77 -10.95 2.18 -19.13
N THR A 78 -10.88 2.23 -20.45
CA THR A 78 -12.02 2.01 -21.36
C THR A 78 -11.78 0.82 -22.30
N ALA A 79 -10.78 -0.01 -22.00
CA ALA A 79 -10.50 -1.21 -22.78
C ALA A 79 -11.70 -2.19 -22.74
N VAL A 80 -11.95 -2.84 -23.88
CA VAL A 80 -12.99 -3.88 -23.99
C VAL A 80 -12.57 -5.13 -23.20
N ALA A 81 -11.29 -5.50 -23.27
CA ALA A 81 -10.72 -6.58 -22.48
C ALA A 81 -10.77 -6.22 -20.99
N LEU A 82 -11.49 -7.03 -20.20
CA LEU A 82 -11.75 -6.78 -18.79
C LEU A 82 -10.46 -6.68 -17.97
N ASP A 83 -9.50 -7.59 -18.19
CA ASP A 83 -8.23 -7.60 -17.46
C ASP A 83 -7.41 -6.33 -17.71
N VAL A 84 -7.37 -5.85 -18.96
CA VAL A 84 -6.65 -4.62 -19.33
C VAL A 84 -7.26 -3.41 -18.62
N ARG A 85 -8.60 -3.32 -18.63
CA ARG A 85 -9.32 -2.24 -17.96
C ARG A 85 -9.12 -2.30 -16.44
N ASP A 86 -9.27 -3.47 -15.84
CA ASP A 86 -9.15 -3.69 -14.40
C ASP A 86 -7.75 -3.33 -13.88
N LYS A 87 -6.69 -3.76 -14.58
CA LYS A 87 -5.31 -3.38 -14.25
C LYS A 87 -5.11 -1.87 -14.34
N ALA A 88 -5.69 -1.22 -15.34
CA ALA A 88 -5.58 0.23 -15.51
C ALA A 88 -6.30 1.00 -14.40
N GLU A 89 -7.54 0.62 -14.07
CA GLU A 89 -8.31 1.22 -12.99
C GLU A 89 -7.61 1.03 -11.64
N TRP A 90 -7.13 -0.18 -11.36
CA TRP A 90 -6.42 -0.47 -10.12
C TRP A 90 -5.10 0.30 -10.00
N CYS A 91 -4.32 0.38 -11.08
CA CYS A 91 -3.09 1.15 -11.11
C CYS A 91 -3.34 2.65 -10.88
N GLU A 92 -4.38 3.23 -11.47
CA GLU A 92 -4.74 4.63 -11.22
C GLU A 92 -5.27 4.84 -9.79
N ALA A 93 -6.02 3.88 -9.25
CA ALA A 93 -6.48 3.92 -7.87
C ALA A 93 -5.30 3.85 -6.86
N LEU A 94 -4.29 3.01 -7.12
CA LEU A 94 -3.04 2.95 -6.35
C LEU A 94 -2.23 4.25 -6.40
N LYS A 95 -2.35 5.02 -7.48
CA LYS A 95 -1.77 6.37 -7.63
C LYS A 95 -2.61 7.46 -6.95
N GLY A 96 -3.78 7.12 -6.41
CA GLY A 96 -4.65 8.06 -5.70
C GLY A 96 -5.62 8.81 -6.59
N ALA A 97 -5.95 8.30 -7.78
CA ALA A 97 -6.91 8.93 -8.70
C ALA A 97 -8.32 9.10 -8.13
N ALA A 98 -8.62 8.50 -6.97
CA ALA A 98 -9.88 8.66 -6.28
C ALA A 98 -10.07 10.04 -5.63
N GLU A 99 -8.99 10.71 -5.20
CA GLU A 99 -9.06 12.05 -4.60
C GLU A 99 -7.92 12.93 -5.10
N GLU A 100 -8.25 14.15 -5.51
CA GLU A 100 -7.31 15.11 -6.07
C GLU A 100 -7.31 16.41 -5.25
N THR A 101 -6.13 16.89 -4.90
CA THR A 101 -5.91 18.26 -4.45
C THR A 101 -5.29 19.03 -5.61
N GLY A 102 -6.12 19.80 -6.31
CA GLY A 102 -5.74 20.46 -7.56
C GLY A 102 -5.46 19.41 -8.64
N THR A 103 -4.21 19.30 -9.07
CA THR A 103 -3.75 18.27 -10.03
C THR A 103 -3.00 17.11 -9.36
N THR A 104 -2.82 17.17 -8.04
CA THR A 104 -2.08 16.15 -7.29
C THR A 104 -3.04 15.12 -6.75
N LYS A 105 -2.81 13.86 -7.11
CA LYS A 105 -3.53 12.71 -6.58
C LYS A 105 -3.10 12.46 -5.14
N VAL A 106 -4.05 12.51 -4.21
CA VAL A 106 -3.80 12.39 -2.75
C VAL A 106 -4.64 11.29 -2.11
N GLY A 107 -5.54 10.64 -2.86
CA GLY A 107 -6.49 9.65 -2.32
C GLY A 107 -5.92 8.28 -1.97
N ALA A 108 -4.62 8.06 -2.20
CA ALA A 108 -3.99 6.76 -1.95
C ALA A 108 -2.93 6.82 -0.86
N MET A 109 -2.40 5.65 -0.54
CA MET A 109 -1.23 5.51 0.32
C MET A 109 -0.01 6.17 -0.31
N VAL A 110 0.93 6.59 0.54
CA VAL A 110 2.21 7.15 0.08
C VAL A 110 2.98 6.08 -0.67
N GLY A 111 3.23 6.29 -1.96
CA GLY A 111 3.95 5.32 -2.79
C GLY A 111 3.21 3.99 -2.99
N GLY A 112 1.89 4.04 -3.09
CA GLY A 112 1.04 2.86 -3.32
C GLY A 112 1.48 2.05 -4.54
N ARG A 113 1.64 0.74 -4.33
CA ARG A 113 2.07 -0.22 -5.34
C ARG A 113 1.33 -1.53 -5.19
N GLY A 114 0.94 -2.12 -6.29
CA GLY A 114 0.19 -3.37 -6.34
C GLY A 114 0.94 -4.42 -7.14
N CYS A 115 1.09 -5.61 -6.58
CA CYS A 115 1.68 -6.76 -7.25
C CYS A 115 0.70 -7.95 -7.25
N VAL A 116 0.62 -8.64 -8.38
CA VAL A 116 -0.11 -9.90 -8.52
C VAL A 116 0.87 -10.94 -9.05
N GLU A 117 1.14 -11.98 -8.26
CA GLU A 117 2.08 -13.04 -8.63
C GLU A 117 1.41 -14.41 -8.58
N LEU A 118 1.76 -15.29 -9.53
CA LEU A 118 1.34 -16.69 -9.51
C LEU A 118 2.24 -17.45 -8.53
N ILE A 119 1.64 -18.00 -7.48
CA ILE A 119 2.33 -18.81 -6.44
C ILE A 119 1.95 -20.29 -6.49
N GLY A 120 0.88 -20.63 -7.22
CA GLY A 120 0.42 -22.00 -7.37
C GLY A 120 1.45 -22.88 -8.10
N THR A 121 1.51 -24.16 -7.71
CA THR A 121 2.34 -25.18 -8.33
C THR A 121 1.49 -26.34 -8.81
N GLY A 122 1.97 -27.12 -9.78
CA GLY A 122 1.29 -28.36 -10.19
C GLY A 122 -0.08 -28.16 -10.85
N GLY A 123 -0.27 -27.05 -11.58
CA GLY A 123 -1.53 -26.76 -12.29
C GLY A 123 -2.58 -26.01 -11.48
N VAL A 124 -2.35 -25.79 -10.18
CA VAL A 124 -3.24 -24.97 -9.34
C VAL A 124 -3.01 -23.48 -9.65
N GLN A 125 -4.08 -22.76 -9.97
CA GLN A 125 -4.05 -21.33 -10.19
C GLN A 125 -4.25 -20.58 -8.86
N GLU A 126 -3.15 -20.33 -8.14
CA GLU A 126 -3.16 -19.49 -6.94
C GLU A 126 -2.36 -18.20 -7.17
N TYR A 127 -3.00 -17.06 -6.94
CA TYR A 127 -2.39 -15.74 -7.11
C TYR A 127 -2.23 -15.05 -5.78
N LEU A 128 -1.02 -14.61 -5.43
CA LEU A 128 -0.79 -13.72 -4.30
C LEU A 128 -0.98 -12.28 -4.80
N VAL A 129 -1.99 -11.61 -4.27
CA VAL A 129 -2.20 -10.17 -4.45
C VAL A 129 -1.56 -9.47 -3.27
N THR A 130 -0.69 -8.51 -3.54
CA THR A 130 -0.01 -7.70 -2.52
C THR A 130 -0.17 -6.23 -2.84
N VAL A 131 -0.52 -5.43 -1.84
CA VAL A 131 -0.46 -3.97 -1.91
C VAL A 131 0.60 -3.48 -0.92
N ALA A 132 1.57 -2.71 -1.41
CA ALA A 132 2.68 -2.18 -0.65
C ALA A 132 2.71 -0.64 -0.67
N TRP A 133 3.19 -0.03 0.41
CA TRP A 133 3.29 1.43 0.53
C TRP A 133 4.36 1.86 1.54
N GLN A 134 4.67 3.15 1.53
CA GLN A 134 5.61 3.80 2.45
C GLN A 134 4.93 4.03 3.81
N GLY A 135 5.41 3.35 4.85
CA GLY A 135 5.11 3.67 6.23
C GLY A 135 5.83 4.94 6.69
N LEU A 136 5.24 5.60 7.70
CA LEU A 136 5.77 6.85 8.26
C LEU A 136 6.86 6.59 9.30
N THR A 137 6.84 5.40 9.92
CA THR A 137 7.81 5.00 10.93
C THR A 137 8.43 3.62 10.60
N PRO A 138 9.72 3.40 10.94
CA PRO A 138 10.35 2.11 10.77
C PRO A 138 9.83 1.10 11.78
N VAL A 139 9.54 -0.12 11.33
CA VAL A 139 9.06 -1.23 12.18
C VAL A 139 9.91 -2.48 12.03
N ALA A 140 9.83 -3.13 10.89
CA ALA A 140 10.48 -4.40 10.57
C ALA A 140 10.39 -4.64 9.06
N GLN A 141 11.28 -5.48 8.53
CA GLN A 141 11.23 -5.89 7.14
C GLN A 141 10.10 -6.91 6.91
N PRO A 142 9.39 -6.83 5.77
CA PRO A 142 8.50 -7.90 5.33
C PRO A 142 9.25 -9.23 5.13
N PRO A 143 8.57 -10.39 5.28
CA PRO A 143 9.16 -11.69 4.97
C PRO A 143 9.66 -11.78 3.53
N ALA A 144 10.66 -12.63 3.28
CA ALA A 144 11.29 -12.78 1.96
C ALA A 144 10.31 -13.22 0.84
N GLY A 145 9.17 -13.83 1.19
CA GLY A 145 8.11 -14.15 0.24
C GLY A 145 7.35 -12.92 -0.30
N ILE A 146 7.46 -11.76 0.35
CA ILE A 146 6.79 -10.53 -0.06
C ILE A 146 7.79 -9.62 -0.77
N LYS A 147 7.84 -9.75 -2.10
CA LYS A 147 8.77 -9.00 -2.96
C LYS A 147 8.24 -7.64 -3.38
N CYS A 148 6.92 -7.43 -3.33
CA CYS A 148 6.31 -6.19 -3.80
C CYS A 148 6.94 -4.96 -3.12
N GLY A 149 7.44 -4.03 -3.92
CA GLY A 149 8.10 -2.80 -3.50
C GLY A 149 9.43 -2.97 -2.74
N LEU A 150 10.11 -4.11 -2.89
CA LEU A 150 11.40 -4.36 -2.25
C LEU A 150 12.41 -3.24 -2.55
N ASN A 151 13.03 -2.69 -1.51
CA ASN A 151 13.99 -1.58 -1.58
C ASN A 151 13.43 -0.27 -2.17
N LYS A 152 12.10 -0.08 -2.25
CA LYS A 152 11.48 1.14 -2.81
C LYS A 152 11.00 2.16 -1.78
N TYR A 153 11.05 1.83 -0.48
CA TYR A 153 10.43 2.63 0.59
C TYR A 153 11.45 3.25 1.55
N ASN A 154 12.27 4.14 1.00
CA ASN A 154 13.41 4.78 1.65
C ASN A 154 13.24 6.30 1.87
N LEU A 155 12.01 6.81 1.79
CA LEU A 155 11.72 8.24 1.89
C LEU A 155 11.38 8.67 3.34
N PRO A 156 11.65 9.94 3.72
CA PRO A 156 12.49 10.91 3.00
C PRO A 156 13.98 10.58 3.15
N ALA A 157 14.83 11.13 2.27
CA ALA A 157 16.28 10.94 2.33
C ALA A 157 16.86 11.38 3.68
N GLY A 158 17.79 10.58 4.23
CA GLY A 158 18.40 10.84 5.55
C GLY A 158 17.56 10.40 6.75
N SER A 159 16.34 9.88 6.54
CA SER A 159 15.53 9.29 7.61
C SER A 159 16.00 7.88 8.00
N GLU A 160 15.47 7.35 9.11
CA GLU A 160 15.66 5.93 9.46
C GLU A 160 15.13 4.98 8.38
N CYS A 161 14.13 5.39 7.59
CA CYS A 161 13.65 4.62 6.44
C CYS A 161 14.70 4.51 5.34
N ALA A 162 15.56 5.53 5.19
CA ALA A 162 16.63 5.54 4.19
C ALA A 162 17.83 4.68 4.59
N THR A 163 18.12 4.59 5.89
CA THR A 163 19.28 3.86 6.42
C THR A 163 18.98 2.40 6.73
N LYS A 164 17.74 2.07 7.06
CA LYS A 164 17.27 0.70 7.32
C LYS A 164 16.39 0.23 6.15
N ALA A 165 17.00 -0.43 5.18
CA ALA A 165 16.31 -0.93 3.99
C ALA A 165 15.04 -1.73 4.34
N ASP A 166 13.93 -1.40 3.70
CA ASP A 166 12.60 -2.02 3.85
C ASP A 166 11.94 -1.95 5.24
N PHE A 167 12.51 -1.27 6.24
CA PHE A 167 11.88 -1.13 7.56
C PHE A 167 10.60 -0.27 7.54
N CYS A 168 10.47 0.59 6.53
CA CYS A 168 9.28 1.40 6.31
C CYS A 168 8.39 0.84 5.20
N ARG A 169 8.70 -0.34 4.64
CA ARG A 169 7.82 -1.00 3.68
C ARG A 169 6.65 -1.64 4.42
N ARG A 170 5.46 -1.14 4.17
CA ARG A 170 4.20 -1.72 4.66
C ARG A 170 3.57 -2.54 3.56
N TYR A 171 2.84 -3.58 3.94
CA TYR A 171 2.14 -4.42 3.00
C TYR A 171 0.86 -5.02 3.60
N VAL A 172 -0.07 -5.36 2.72
CA VAL A 172 -1.16 -6.32 2.95
C VAL A 172 -1.15 -7.29 1.79
N SER A 173 -1.47 -8.55 2.05
CA SER A 173 -1.53 -9.57 1.00
C SER A 173 -2.69 -10.55 1.22
N THR A 174 -3.21 -11.11 0.13
CA THR A 174 -4.22 -12.17 0.13
C THR A 174 -3.96 -13.14 -1.01
N ILE A 175 -4.41 -14.38 -0.84
CA ILE A 175 -4.29 -15.42 -1.85
C ILE A 175 -5.64 -15.60 -2.53
N VAL A 176 -5.67 -15.47 -3.84
CA VAL A 176 -6.82 -15.78 -4.69
C VAL A 176 -6.60 -17.16 -5.30
N ARG A 177 -7.51 -18.09 -5.02
CA ARG A 177 -7.47 -19.46 -5.58
C ARG A 177 -8.53 -19.58 -6.67
N ILE A 178 -8.12 -19.96 -7.87
CA ILE A 178 -9.03 -20.30 -8.96
C ILE A 178 -9.17 -21.82 -9.02
N ALA A 179 -10.40 -22.30 -8.85
CA ALA A 179 -10.70 -23.72 -8.99
C ALA A 179 -10.59 -24.14 -10.46
N ASP A 180 -10.01 -25.32 -10.69
CA ASP A 180 -10.04 -25.98 -11.99
C ASP A 180 -11.49 -26.40 -12.33
N LEU A 181 -11.95 -26.08 -13.53
CA LEU A 181 -13.31 -26.39 -14.01
C LEU A 181 -13.28 -27.44 -15.13
N THR A 182 -12.15 -28.12 -15.34
CA THR A 182 -12.02 -29.16 -16.38
C THR A 182 -12.90 -30.40 -16.16
N ASP A 183 -13.65 -30.47 -15.05
CA ASP A 183 -14.62 -31.53 -14.72
C ASP A 183 -16.11 -31.10 -14.82
N LEU A 184 -16.47 -30.02 -15.56
CA LEU A 184 -17.86 -29.67 -15.92
C LEU A 184 -18.10 -29.77 -17.43
#